data_AF-A0A375IYG6-F1
#
_entry.id   AF-A0A375IYG6-F1
#
_cell.length_a   1.000
_cell.length_b   1.000
_cell.length_c   1.000
_cell.angle_alpha   90.00
_cell.angle_beta   90.00
_cell.angle_gamma   90.00
#
_symmetry.space_group_name_H-M   'P 1'
#
loop_
_entity.id
_entity.type
_entity.pdbx_description
1 polymer ?
#
loop_
_entity_poly.entity_id
_entity_poly.type
_entity_poly.pdbx_seq_one_letter_code
_entity_poly.pdbx_strand_id
1 'polypeptide(L)'
;MPSTKCAGHSPATPIYFLPSIRDRRNDNNAIITPSNGEEFTMATLLVRGVDEALVQRLREQAVANGRSAEAEHRAILAQALGGTARRSFAEVLSAMPDVGQDADFERIQDTGEAPRVFD
;
A
#
# COMPACT_ATOMS: atom_id res chain seq x y z
N MET A 1 -47.05 15.80 -51.84
CA MET A 1 -45.82 16.36 -51.26
C MET A 1 -45.87 16.18 -49.75
N PRO A 2 -45.03 15.32 -49.16
CA PRO A 2 -44.92 15.15 -47.71
C PRO A 2 -43.73 15.98 -47.16
N SER A 3 -43.84 16.45 -45.92
CA SER A 3 -42.74 16.42 -44.92
C SER A 3 -43.13 17.24 -43.70
N THR A 4 -43.78 16.58 -42.75
CA THR A 4 -43.86 17.05 -41.36
C THR A 4 -42.49 16.80 -40.73
N LYS A 5 -41.82 17.88 -40.32
CA LYS A 5 -40.52 17.85 -39.65
C LYS A 5 -40.70 17.43 -38.19
N CYS A 6 -40.56 16.13 -37.91
CA CYS A 6 -40.44 15.62 -36.55
C CYS A 6 -39.00 15.86 -36.07
N ALA A 7 -38.81 16.76 -35.09
CA ALA A 7 -37.53 16.95 -34.41
C ALA A 7 -37.29 15.79 -33.42
N GLY A 8 -36.11 15.18 -33.52
CA GLY A 8 -35.73 13.95 -32.82
C GLY A 8 -35.62 14.11 -31.31
N HIS A 9 -36.16 13.13 -30.61
CA HIS A 9 -35.73 12.72 -29.29
C HIS A 9 -34.27 12.23 -29.38
N SER A 10 -33.37 12.79 -28.57
CA SER A 10 -32.06 12.18 -28.28
C SER A 10 -32.19 11.21 -27.11
N PRO A 11 -32.01 9.89 -27.29
CA PRO A 11 -31.76 9.02 -26.15
C PRO A 11 -30.29 9.13 -25.75
N ALA A 12 -30.08 9.51 -24.48
CA ALA A 12 -28.80 9.53 -23.80
C ALA A 12 -28.05 8.20 -24.01
N THR A 13 -26.83 8.29 -24.51
CA THR A 13 -25.92 7.16 -24.62
C THR A 13 -25.49 6.69 -23.23
N PRO A 14 -25.40 5.37 -23.01
CA PRO A 14 -25.15 4.80 -21.70
C PRO A 14 -23.73 5.10 -21.24
N ILE A 15 -23.65 5.69 -20.05
CA ILE A 15 -22.52 5.69 -19.12
C ILE A 15 -21.78 4.34 -19.20
N TYR A 16 -20.60 4.35 -19.83
CA TYR A 16 -19.71 3.20 -19.81
C TYR A 16 -19.28 2.95 -18.35
N PHE A 17 -19.85 1.89 -17.78
CA PHE A 17 -19.47 1.35 -16.50
C PHE A 17 -18.03 0.86 -16.60
N LEU A 18 -17.08 1.63 -16.03
CA LEU A 18 -15.69 1.20 -15.90
C LEU A 18 -15.66 -0.14 -15.15
N PRO A 19 -15.07 -1.21 -15.71
CA PRO A 19 -14.86 -2.42 -14.95
C PRO A 19 -13.96 -2.12 -13.75
N SER A 20 -14.46 -2.48 -12.57
CA SER A 20 -13.77 -2.50 -11.29
C SER A 20 -12.30 -2.92 -11.44
N ILE A 21 -11.38 -2.08 -10.96
CA ILE A 21 -9.97 -2.41 -10.77
C ILE A 21 -9.89 -3.44 -9.63
N ARG A 22 -10.30 -4.68 -9.90
CA ARG A 22 -9.98 -5.84 -9.07
C ARG A 22 -9.31 -6.87 -9.96
N ASP A 23 -7.98 -6.88 -9.80
CA ASP A 23 -7.03 -7.90 -10.21
C ASP A 23 -7.17 -8.42 -11.63
N ARG A 24 -6.63 -7.59 -12.53
CA ARG A 24 -6.07 -8.04 -13.79
C ARG A 24 -5.02 -9.11 -13.47
N ARG A 25 -5.22 -10.29 -14.06
CA ARG A 25 -4.28 -11.42 -14.17
C ARG A 25 -2.84 -10.94 -14.06
N ASN A 26 -2.12 -11.47 -13.09
CA ASN A 26 -0.70 -11.25 -12.89
C ASN A 26 0.05 -11.87 -14.08
N ASP A 27 0.26 -11.07 -15.11
CA ASP A 27 1.07 -11.38 -16.29
C ASP A 27 2.52 -11.52 -15.83
N ASN A 28 2.87 -12.73 -15.40
CA ASN A 28 4.25 -13.10 -15.13
C ASN A 28 5.07 -12.90 -16.43
N ASN A 29 6.05 -12.00 -16.35
CA ASN A 29 7.21 -11.90 -17.25
C ASN A 29 7.04 -11.20 -18.63
N ALA A 30 6.46 -9.99 -18.66
CA ALA A 30 6.71 -9.07 -19.77
C ALA A 30 7.92 -8.18 -19.44
N ILE A 31 9.08 -8.47 -20.04
CA ILE A 31 10.19 -7.52 -20.13
C ILE A 31 9.72 -6.36 -21.03
N ILE A 32 9.15 -5.31 -20.42
CA ILE A 32 8.97 -4.02 -21.07
C ILE A 32 10.31 -3.31 -20.94
N THR A 33 11.13 -3.32 -21.98
CA THR A 33 12.23 -2.34 -22.09
C THR A 33 11.60 -0.98 -22.39
N PRO A 34 11.68 0.03 -21.50
CA PRO A 34 11.31 1.39 -21.88
C PRO A 34 12.32 1.88 -22.92
N SER A 35 11.82 2.36 -24.06
CA SER A 35 12.61 2.82 -25.20
C SER A 35 13.40 4.11 -24.96
N ASN A 36 13.47 4.62 -23.73
CA ASN A 36 14.09 5.89 -23.39
C ASN A 36 14.93 5.70 -22.13
N GLY A 37 16.23 5.41 -22.29
CA GLY A 37 17.35 5.79 -21.40
C GLY A 37 17.28 5.67 -19.86
N GLU A 38 16.19 5.20 -19.27
CA GLU A 38 16.04 5.02 -17.83
C GLU A 38 16.16 3.54 -17.51
N GLU A 39 17.36 3.13 -17.06
CA GLU A 39 17.51 1.84 -16.41
C GLU A 39 16.63 1.82 -15.16
N PHE A 40 15.58 1.00 -15.17
CA PHE A 40 15.05 0.42 -13.94
C PHE A 40 16.12 -0.51 -13.37
N THR A 41 17.12 0.04 -12.68
CA THR A 41 18.10 -0.76 -11.95
C THR A 41 17.38 -1.41 -10.77
N MET A 42 16.74 -2.55 -10.99
CA MET A 42 16.20 -3.35 -9.90
C MET A 42 17.38 -3.82 -9.05
N ALA A 43 17.42 -3.38 -7.78
CA ALA A 43 18.47 -3.76 -6.86
C ALA A 43 18.53 -5.30 -6.76
N THR A 44 19.69 -5.87 -7.07
CA THR A 44 19.91 -7.32 -7.06
C THR A 44 20.58 -7.73 -5.75
N LEU A 45 20.02 -8.74 -5.07
CA LEU A 45 20.59 -9.34 -3.86
C LEU A 45 21.00 -10.79 -4.16
N LEU A 46 22.28 -11.10 -3.96
CA LEU A 46 22.82 -12.46 -4.11
C LEU A 46 23.18 -13.01 -2.73
N VAL A 47 22.48 -14.05 -2.29
CA VAL A 47 22.70 -14.71 -1.00
C VAL A 47 23.51 -15.98 -1.22
N ARG A 48 24.60 -16.16 -0.46
CA ARG A 48 25.51 -17.32 -0.56
C ARG A 48 25.49 -18.12 0.74
N GLY A 49 25.84 -19.41 0.64
CA GLY A 49 26.01 -20.28 1.82
C GLY A 49 24.70 -20.57 2.55
N VAL A 50 23.60 -20.76 1.81
CA VAL A 50 22.30 -21.10 2.38
C VAL A 50 22.15 -22.60 2.49
N ASP A 51 21.64 -23.07 3.63
CA ASP A 51 21.33 -24.48 3.86
C ASP A 51 20.27 -25.00 2.87
N GLU A 52 20.51 -26.18 2.30
CA GLU A 52 19.62 -26.80 1.31
C GLU A 52 18.20 -27.03 1.85
N ALA A 53 18.06 -27.40 3.13
CA ALA A 53 16.76 -27.57 3.76
C ALA A 53 16.00 -26.24 3.87
N LEU A 54 16.70 -25.11 3.99
CA LEU A 54 16.05 -23.80 3.96
C LEU A 54 15.57 -23.45 2.55
N VAL A 55 16.38 -23.74 1.52
CA VAL A 55 15.99 -23.54 0.11
C VAL A 55 14.76 -24.39 -0.24
N GLN A 56 14.72 -25.63 0.25
CA GLN A 56 13.59 -26.52 0.02
C GLN A 56 12.30 -25.98 0.67
N ARG A 57 12.35 -25.56 1.94
CA ARG A 57 11.21 -24.94 2.62
C ARG A 57 10.72 -23.67 1.93
N LEU A 58 11.64 -22.83 1.46
CA LEU A 58 11.29 -21.63 0.70
C LEU A 58 10.52 -21.98 -0.58
N ARG A 59 10.94 -23.05 -1.27
CA ARG A 59 10.30 -23.51 -2.51
C ARG A 59 8.89 -24.07 -2.25
N GLU A 60 8.73 -24.86 -1.20
CA GLU A 60 7.43 -25.38 -0.76
C GLU A 60 6.47 -24.24 -0.41
N GLN A 61 6.95 -23.24 0.32
CA GLN A 61 6.16 -22.07 0.66
C GLN A 61 5.77 -21.25 -0.58
N ALA A 62 6.69 -21.11 -1.55
CA ALA A 62 6.39 -20.44 -2.81
C ALA A 62 5.30 -21.18 -3.61
N VAL A 63 5.37 -22.52 -3.68
CA VAL A 63 4.32 -23.34 -4.33
C VAL A 63 2.98 -23.19 -3.61
N ALA A 64 2.97 -23.23 -2.27
CA ALA A 64 1.75 -23.05 -1.48
C ALA A 64 1.10 -21.68 -1.71
N ASN A 65 1.91 -20.63 -1.89
CA ASN A 65 1.45 -19.28 -2.18
C ASN A 65 1.21 -19.00 -3.68
N GLY A 66 1.44 -19.97 -4.57
CA GLY A 66 1.28 -19.81 -6.01
C GLY A 66 2.26 -18.81 -6.64
N ARG A 67 3.46 -18.64 -6.05
CA ARG A 67 4.49 -17.67 -6.43
C ARG A 67 5.78 -18.37 -6.86
N SER A 68 6.64 -17.66 -7.59
CA SER A 68 8.02 -18.12 -7.82
C SER A 68 8.84 -18.01 -6.52
N ALA A 69 9.90 -18.82 -6.40
CA ALA A 69 10.79 -18.76 -5.23
C ALA A 69 11.41 -17.37 -5.02
N GLU A 70 11.72 -16.65 -6.10
CA GLU A 70 12.21 -15.27 -6.04
C GLU A 70 11.14 -14.30 -5.52
N ALA A 71 9.90 -14.43 -6.01
CA ALA A 71 8.80 -13.58 -5.56
C ALA A 71 8.46 -13.83 -4.09
N GLU A 72 8.47 -15.08 -3.64
CA GLU A 72 8.31 -15.43 -2.22
C GLU A 72 9.45 -14.87 -1.37
N HIS A 73 10.69 -14.98 -1.85
CA HIS A 73 11.85 -14.39 -1.17
C HIS A 73 11.70 -12.87 -1.00
N ARG A 74 11.28 -12.15 -2.06
CA ARG A 74 10.99 -10.71 -1.96
C ARG A 74 9.85 -10.41 -0.98
N ALA A 75 8.81 -11.24 -0.95
CA ALA A 75 7.70 -11.08 -0.02
C ALA A 75 8.15 -11.26 1.45
N ILE A 76 8.97 -12.27 1.74
CA ILE A 76 9.54 -12.50 3.08
C ILE A 76 10.40 -11.32 3.50
N LEU A 77 11.28 -10.82 2.61
CA LEU A 77 12.09 -9.64 2.89
C LEU A 77 11.23 -8.40 3.14
N ALA A 78 10.20 -8.16 2.32
CA ALA A 78 9.28 -7.06 2.50
C ALA A 78 8.51 -7.16 3.83
N GLN A 79 8.11 -8.36 4.23
CA GLN A 79 7.44 -8.59 5.51
C GLN A 79 8.39 -8.39 6.69
N ALA A 80 9.61 -8.91 6.61
CA ALA A 80 10.60 -8.84 7.69
C ALA A 80 11.19 -7.44 7.88
N LEU A 81 11.40 -6.71 6.78
CA LEU A 81 12.06 -5.41 6.78
C LEU A 81 11.11 -4.23 6.60
N GLY A 82 9.85 -4.47 6.20
CA GLY A 82 8.88 -3.43 5.87
C GLY A 82 8.42 -2.58 7.05
N GLY A 83 8.74 -2.98 8.29
CA GLY A 83 8.32 -2.30 9.51
C GLY A 83 6.80 -2.31 9.71
N THR A 84 6.35 -1.82 10.87
CA THR A 84 4.93 -1.50 11.05
C THR A 84 4.56 -0.31 10.18
N ALA A 85 3.38 -0.35 9.55
CA ALA A 85 2.86 0.79 8.80
C ALA A 85 2.99 2.05 9.65
N ARG A 86 3.72 3.04 9.13
CA ARG A 86 3.88 4.33 9.81
C ARG A 86 2.53 5.02 9.81
N ARG A 87 1.83 4.94 10.94
CA ARG A 87 0.64 5.73 11.19
C ARG A 87 1.07 7.15 11.53
N SER A 88 0.34 8.13 10.98
CA SER A 88 0.58 9.52 11.38
C SER A 88 0.20 9.71 12.85
N PHE A 89 0.81 10.68 13.53
CA PHE A 89 0.44 11.00 14.92
C PHE A 89 -1.06 11.29 15.05
N ALA A 90 -1.63 12.02 14.09
CA ALA A 90 -3.06 12.29 14.02
C ALA A 90 -3.91 11.02 13.86
N GLU A 91 -3.51 10.08 13.01
CA GLU A 91 -4.23 8.79 12.83
C GLU A 91 -4.23 7.97 14.12
N VAL A 92 -3.12 7.98 14.86
CA VAL A 92 -3.03 7.33 16.16
C VAL A 92 -3.97 7.98 17.17
N LEU A 93 -4.01 9.32 17.24
CA LEU A 93 -4.92 10.05 18.13
C LEU A 93 -6.40 9.81 17.79
N SER A 94 -6.76 9.81 16.51
CA SER A 94 -8.14 9.54 16.07
C SER A 94 -8.60 8.12 16.34
N ALA A 95 -7.67 7.16 16.46
CA ALA A 95 -7.96 5.78 16.81
C ALA A 95 -7.99 5.54 18.33
N MET A 96 -7.56 6.52 19.15
CA MET A 96 -7.67 6.40 20.60
C MET A 96 -9.16 6.43 20.98
N PRO A 97 -9.62 5.50 21.84
CA PRO A 97 -10.97 5.58 22.39
C PRO A 97 -11.10 6.87 23.20
N ASP A 98 -12.31 7.43 23.22
CA ASP A 98 -12.63 8.56 24.07
C ASP A 98 -12.50 8.12 25.55
N VAL A 99 -11.49 8.66 26.23
CA VAL A 99 -11.12 8.28 27.60
C VAL A 99 -10.99 9.53 28.45
N GLY A 100 -11.78 9.59 29.53
CA GLY A 100 -11.75 10.70 30.48
C GLY A 100 -12.58 11.90 30.03
N GLN A 101 -12.34 13.04 30.67
CA GLN A 101 -12.91 14.34 30.30
C GLN A 101 -11.75 15.31 30.09
N ASP A 102 -11.93 16.32 29.23
CA ASP A 102 -10.90 17.37 29.02
C ASP A 102 -10.46 18.04 30.34
N ALA A 103 -11.34 18.04 31.35
CA ALA A 103 -11.08 18.50 32.71
C ALA A 103 -9.88 17.79 33.39
N ASP A 104 -9.58 16.54 33.01
CA ASP A 104 -8.45 15.77 33.54
C ASP A 104 -7.09 16.39 33.14
N PHE A 105 -7.07 17.24 32.11
CA PHE A 105 -5.89 17.93 31.59
C PHE A 105 -5.92 19.45 31.86
N GLU A 106 -6.87 19.96 32.65
CA GLU A 106 -6.91 21.39 32.98
C GLU A 106 -5.59 21.83 33.64
N ARG A 107 -4.94 22.82 33.02
CA ARG A 107 -3.72 23.40 33.56
C ARG A 107 -4.06 24.23 34.78
N ILE A 108 -3.72 23.70 35.95
CA ILE A 108 -3.68 24.46 37.18
C ILE A 108 -2.44 25.35 37.11
N GLN A 109 -2.64 26.65 36.87
CA GLN A 109 -1.58 27.64 37.00
C GLN A 109 -1.28 27.82 38.49
N ASP A 110 -0.34 27.05 39.01
CA ASP A 110 0.24 27.38 40.30
C ASP A 110 1.02 28.69 40.12
N THR A 111 0.75 29.69 40.96
CA THR A 111 1.39 31.02 40.85
C THR A 111 2.86 30.98 41.31
N GLY A 112 3.34 29.83 41.79
CA GLY A 112 4.75 29.58 42.01
C GLY A 112 5.50 29.43 40.69
N GLU A 113 6.52 30.27 40.48
CA GLU A 113 7.46 30.13 39.37
C GLU A 113 7.96 28.69 39.29
N ALA A 114 7.60 27.97 38.23
CA ALA A 114 8.04 26.60 38.03
C ALA A 114 9.57 26.57 38.00
N PRO A 115 10.22 25.65 38.73
CA PRO A 115 11.67 25.54 38.70
C PRO A 115 12.13 25.33 37.26
N ARG A 116 13.07 26.15 36.79
CA ARG A 116 13.65 26.00 35.45
C ARG A 116 14.42 24.67 35.44
N VAL A 117 13.85 23.68 34.76
CA VAL A 117 14.36 22.30 34.72
C VAL A 117 15.66 22.20 33.90
N PHE A 118 15.94 23.20 33.07
CA PHE A 118 17.14 23.27 32.26
C PHE A 118 17.92 24.53 32.65
N ASP A 119 19.00 24.30 33.41
CA ASP A 119 20.10 25.25 33.61
C ASP A 119 21.17 25.07 32.52
#